data_AF-A0A380P3S6-F1
#
_entry.id   AF-A0A380P3S6-F1
#
_cell.length_a   1.000
_cell.length_b   1.000
_cell.length_c   1.000
_cell.angle_alpha   90.00
_cell.angle_beta   90.00
_cell.angle_gamma   90.00
#
_symmetry.space_group_name_H-M   'P 1'
#
loop_
_entity.id
_entity.type
_entity.pdbx_description
1 polymer ?
#
loop_
_entity_poly.entity_id
_entity_poly.type
_entity_poly.pdbx_seq_one_letter_code
_entity_poly.pdbx_strand_id
1 'polypeptide(L)'
;MAKLVIMRHGQSEWNAKNLFNGWIDTDLSDAGVTQAHQAGSLLAETQIQFDFAATSLLKRAIKTLHIMLEETNQLYVPEQKHGVLMSVIMELYKG
;
A
#
# COMPACT_ATOMS: atom_id res chain seq x y z
N MET A 1 -18.67 -5.39 13.01
CA MET A 1 -17.95 -4.12 13.29
C MET A 1 -16.83 -4.01 12.28
N ALA A 2 -16.88 -3.00 11.41
CA ALA A 2 -15.88 -2.82 10.36
C ALA A 2 -14.50 -2.47 10.93
N LYS A 3 -13.43 -2.91 10.26
CA LYS A 3 -12.04 -2.54 10.60
C LYS A 3 -11.47 -1.74 9.43
N LEU A 4 -10.65 -0.74 9.71
CA LEU A 4 -9.98 0.05 8.66
C LEU A 4 -8.48 -0.02 8.89
N VAL A 5 -7.73 -0.40 7.85
CA VAL A 5 -6.26 -0.49 7.88
C VAL A 5 -5.69 0.54 6.91
N ILE A 6 -5.18 1.64 7.47
CA ILE A 6 -4.57 2.71 6.65
C ILE A 6 -3.05 2.50 6.61
N MET A 7 -2.48 2.60 5.41
CA MET A 7 -1.06 2.38 5.17
C MET A 7 -0.44 3.55 4.42
N ARG A 8 0.79 3.90 4.76
CA ARG A 8 1.58 4.83 3.95
C ARG A 8 2.47 4.02 3.00
N HIS A 9 2.65 4.51 1.78
CA HIS A 9 3.60 3.91 0.84
C HIS A 9 5.03 3.90 1.41
N GLY A 10 5.85 2.93 1.01
CA GLY A 10 7.28 2.90 1.34
C GLY A 10 8.03 4.10 0.76
N GLN A 11 9.28 4.32 1.18
CA GLN A 11 10.11 5.40 0.65
C GLN A 11 10.17 5.37 -0.89
N SER A 12 9.93 6.50 -1.56
CA SER A 12 10.14 6.63 -3.01
C SER A 12 11.56 7.07 -3.35
N GLU A 13 11.99 6.86 -4.60
CA GLU A 13 13.30 7.29 -5.09
C GLU A 13 13.58 8.79 -4.87
N TRP A 14 12.56 9.62 -4.99
CA TRP A 14 12.66 11.06 -4.79
C TRP A 14 12.63 11.45 -3.31
N ASN A 15 11.90 10.72 -2.46
CA ASN A 15 11.98 10.92 -1.02
C ASN A 15 13.38 10.56 -0.51
N ALA A 16 14.01 9.52 -1.07
CA ALA A 16 15.41 9.21 -0.77
C ALA A 16 16.37 10.34 -1.15
N LYS A 17 16.02 11.16 -2.16
CA LYS A 17 16.76 12.35 -2.61
C LYS A 17 16.31 13.66 -1.94
N ASN A 18 15.42 13.61 -0.95
CA ASN A 18 14.79 14.78 -0.32
C ASN A 18 14.11 15.74 -1.33
N LEU A 19 13.63 15.21 -2.46
CA LEU A 19 12.87 15.95 -3.46
C LEU A 19 11.37 15.90 -3.14
N PHE A 20 10.67 16.98 -3.46
CA PHE A 20 9.22 17.02 -3.33
C PHE A 20 8.57 16.19 -4.43
N ASN A 21 7.81 15.15 -4.05
CA ASN A 21 7.18 14.22 -4.98
C ASN A 21 5.88 14.73 -5.57
N GLY A 22 4.99 15.29 -4.75
CA GLY A 22 3.62 15.62 -5.15
C GLY A 22 2.96 14.49 -5.97
N TRP A 23 2.51 14.85 -7.17
CA TRP A 23 1.84 13.97 -8.14
C TRP A 23 2.79 13.34 -9.16
N ILE A 24 4.11 13.53 -9.00
CA ILE A 24 5.09 12.91 -9.87
C ILE A 24 5.09 11.42 -9.59
N ASP A 25 4.96 10.64 -10.66
CA ASP A 25 4.80 9.19 -10.60
C ASP A 25 6.16 8.49 -10.45
N THR A 26 6.75 8.65 -9.26
CA THR A 26 8.03 8.07 -8.87
C THR A 26 7.87 6.67 -8.31
N ASP A 27 8.89 5.85 -8.52
CA ASP A 27 8.94 4.48 -8.03
C ASP A 27 9.32 4.41 -6.53
N LEU A 28 9.17 3.23 -5.93
CA LEU A 28 9.77 2.92 -4.63
C LEU A 28 11.30 2.85 -4.76
N SER A 29 12.02 3.31 -3.74
CA SER A 29 13.44 2.97 -3.60
C SER A 29 13.58 1.52 -3.12
N ASP A 30 14.78 0.95 -3.22
CA ASP A 30 15.06 -0.39 -2.65
C ASP A 30 14.72 -0.47 -1.15
N ALA A 31 14.97 0.61 -0.42
CA ALA A 31 14.57 0.75 0.98
C ALA A 31 13.03 0.79 1.13
N GLY A 32 12.32 1.46 0.23
CA GLY A 32 10.86 1.49 0.21
C GLY A 32 10.22 0.14 -0.11
N VAL A 33 10.82 -0.64 -1.00
CA VAL A 33 10.41 -2.03 -1.26
C VAL A 33 10.60 -2.87 0.00
N THR A 34 11.77 -2.78 0.64
CA THR A 34 12.04 -3.49 1.89
C THR A 34 11.05 -3.12 3.00
N GLN A 35 10.72 -1.84 3.14
CA GLN A 35 9.71 -1.36 4.10
C GLN A 35 8.31 -1.95 3.83
N ALA A 36 7.93 -2.07 2.55
CA ALA A 36 6.64 -2.67 2.19
C ALA A 36 6.58 -4.16 2.56
N HIS A 37 7.65 -4.93 2.31
CA HIS A 37 7.73 -6.34 2.73
C HIS A 37 7.67 -6.48 4.25
N GLN A 38 8.40 -5.65 5.00
CA GLN A 38 8.36 -5.67 6.47
C GLN A 38 6.96 -5.35 7.01
N ALA A 39 6.29 -4.34 6.46
CA ALA A 39 4.93 -4.00 6.84
C ALA A 39 3.93 -5.12 6.46
N GLY A 40 4.12 -5.75 5.30
CA GLY A 40 3.32 -6.90 4.87
C GLY A 40 3.47 -8.11 5.76
N SER A 41 4.69 -8.48 6.13
CA SER A 41 4.96 -9.58 7.07
C SER A 41 4.30 -9.33 8.43
N LEU A 42 4.43 -8.12 8.99
CA LEU A 42 3.77 -7.77 10.26
C LEU A 42 2.25 -7.82 10.13
N LEU A 43 1.69 -7.42 8.99
CA LEU A 43 0.26 -7.52 8.75
C LEU A 43 -0.20 -8.97 8.62
N ALA A 44 0.59 -9.85 8.00
CA ALA A 44 0.27 -11.28 7.88
C ALA A 44 0.12 -11.95 9.25
N GLU A 45 0.93 -11.57 10.23
CA GLU A 45 0.84 -12.05 11.62
C GLU A 45 -0.50 -11.74 12.29
N THR A 46 -1.18 -10.66 11.85
CA THR A 46 -2.50 -10.28 12.40
C THR A 46 -3.64 -11.16 11.87
N GLN A 47 -3.39 -11.95 10.82
CA GLN A 47 -4.37 -12.78 10.13
C GLN A 47 -5.62 -12.04 9.64
N ILE A 48 -5.50 -10.71 9.48
CA ILE A 48 -6.56 -9.86 8.96
C ILE A 48 -6.86 -10.24 7.50
N GLN A 49 -8.14 -10.43 7.20
CA GLN A 49 -8.64 -10.74 5.87
C GLN A 49 -9.34 -9.51 5.28
N PHE A 50 -8.95 -9.10 4.08
CA PHE A 50 -9.48 -7.95 3.38
C PHE A 50 -10.56 -8.36 2.40
N ASP A 51 -11.68 -7.65 2.44
CA ASP A 51 -12.75 -7.79 1.44
C ASP A 51 -12.50 -6.88 0.23
N PHE A 52 -11.72 -5.81 0.44
CA PHE A 52 -11.47 -4.78 -0.55
C PHE A 52 -10.17 -4.01 -0.26
N ALA A 53 -9.55 -3.46 -1.30
CA ALA A 53 -8.42 -2.56 -1.17
C ALA A 53 -8.57 -1.32 -2.05
N ALA A 54 -8.05 -0.18 -1.59
CA ALA A 54 -7.99 1.05 -2.36
C ALA A 54 -6.56 1.62 -2.39
N THR A 55 -6.22 2.27 -3.49
CA THR A 55 -4.92 2.95 -3.63
C THR A 55 -5.02 4.16 -4.53
N SER A 56 -3.97 4.97 -4.56
CA SER A 56 -3.86 6.08 -5.50
C SER A 56 -3.53 5.60 -6.91
N LEU A 57 -3.45 6.53 -7.86
CA LEU A 57 -2.94 6.26 -9.21
C LEU A 57 -1.41 6.20 -9.30
N LEU A 58 -0.69 6.36 -8.18
CA LEU A 58 0.77 6.52 -8.17
C LEU A 58 1.45 5.15 -7.98
N LYS A 59 2.44 4.84 -8.83
CA LYS A 59 3.17 3.56 -8.84
C LYS A 59 3.66 3.15 -7.47
N ARG A 60 4.26 4.07 -6.71
CA ARG A 60 4.73 3.80 -5.35
C ARG A 60 3.65 3.27 -4.40
N ALA A 61 2.42 3.80 -4.49
CA ALA A 61 1.31 3.36 -3.65
C ALA A 61 0.74 2.03 -4.13
N ILE A 62 0.61 1.85 -5.46
CA ILE A 62 0.15 0.60 -6.07
C ILE A 62 1.11 -0.55 -5.72
N LYS A 63 2.42 -0.36 -5.91
CA LYS A 63 3.43 -1.37 -5.59
C LYS A 63 3.48 -1.72 -4.11
N THR A 64 3.39 -0.73 -3.22
CA THR A 64 3.28 -1.03 -1.78
C THR A 64 2.05 -1.90 -1.51
N LEU A 65 0.87 -1.55 -2.03
CA LEU A 65 -0.34 -2.36 -1.87
C LEU A 65 -0.16 -3.79 -2.40
N HIS A 66 0.44 -3.96 -3.57
CA HIS A 66 0.65 -5.28 -4.16
C HIS A 66 1.59 -6.16 -3.33
N ILE A 67 2.71 -5.60 -2.85
CA ILE A 67 3.62 -6.31 -1.93
C ILE A 67 2.85 -6.72 -0.67
N MET A 68 2.03 -5.84 -0.12
CA MET A 68 1.22 -6.11 1.06
C MET A 68 0.22 -7.26 0.87
N LEU A 69 -0.48 -7.26 -0.26
CA LEU A 69 -1.41 -8.33 -0.62
C LEU A 69 -0.68 -9.65 -0.90
N GLU A 70 0.54 -9.61 -1.45
CA GLU A 70 1.38 -10.80 -1.65
C GLU A 70 1.83 -11.40 -0.32
N GLU A 71 2.37 -10.59 0.60
CA GLU A 71 2.80 -11.03 1.94
C GLU A 71 1.66 -11.60 2.78
N THR A 72 0.44 -11.09 2.59
CA THR A 72 -0.76 -11.59 3.28
C THR A 72 -1.49 -12.71 2.51
N ASN A 73 -0.94 -13.15 1.37
CA ASN A 73 -1.52 -14.17 0.48
C ASN A 73 -2.95 -13.85 0.02
N GLN A 74 -3.20 -12.58 -0.30
CA GLN A 74 -4.50 -11.99 -0.62
C GLN A 74 -4.50 -11.19 -1.93
N LEU A 75 -3.64 -11.56 -2.90
CA LEU A 75 -3.59 -10.93 -4.24
C LEU A 75 -4.91 -10.99 -5.02
N TYR A 76 -5.86 -11.85 -4.60
CA TYR A 76 -7.18 -11.95 -5.19
C TYR A 76 -8.16 -10.84 -4.76
N VAL A 77 -7.81 -10.05 -3.73
CA VAL A 77 -8.69 -9.02 -3.18
C VAL A 77 -8.99 -7.95 -4.24
N PRO A 78 -10.27 -7.59 -4.46
CA PRO A 78 -10.62 -6.57 -5.43
C PRO A 78 -10.02 -5.22 -5.03
N GLU A 79 -9.38 -4.56 -6.00
CA GLU A 79 -8.71 -3.28 -5.80
C GLU A 79 -9.37 -2.15 -6.61
N GLN A 80 -9.51 -0.96 -6.00
CA GLN A 80 -9.92 0.25 -6.69
C GLN A 80 -8.84 1.32 -6.62
N LYS A 81 -8.53 1.93 -7.76
CA LYS A 81 -7.60 3.06 -7.84
C LYS A 81 -8.38 4.36 -7.95
N HIS A 82 -8.00 5.37 -7.19
CA HIS A 82 -8.71 6.65 -7.16
C HIS A 82 -7.77 7.85 -7.20
N GLY A 83 -8.10 8.84 -8.04
CA GLY A 83 -7.20 9.96 -8.37
C GLY A 83 -6.99 10.97 -7.26
N VAL A 84 -7.91 11.10 -6.30
CA VAL A 84 -7.75 12.06 -5.18
C VAL A 84 -6.96 11.49 -3.99
N LEU A 85 -6.63 10.19 -4.01
CA LEU A 85 -5.83 9.57 -2.96
C LEU A 85 -4.35 9.93 -3.17
N MET A 86 -3.68 10.37 -2.10
CA MET A 86 -2.23 10.59 -2.11
C MET A 86 -1.45 9.43 -1.47
N SER A 87 -2.15 8.47 -0.87
CA SER A 87 -1.63 7.34 -0.07
C SER A 87 -2.48 6.06 -0.24
N VAL A 88 -2.04 4.95 0.35
CA VAL A 88 -2.72 3.63 0.30
C VAL A 88 -3.83 3.57 1.36
N ILE A 89 -4.98 2.97 1.04
CA ILE A 89 -6.09 2.76 1.99
C ILE A 89 -6.60 1.32 1.85
N MET A 90 -6.43 0.46 2.85
CA MET A 90 -7.05 -0.87 2.85
C MET A 90 -8.25 -0.89 3.79
N GLU A 91 -9.44 -1.06 3.24
CA GLU A 91 -10.69 -1.03 4.00
C GLU A 91 -11.25 -2.44 4.19
N LEU A 92 -11.69 -2.74 5.42
CA LEU A 92 -12.24 -4.04 5.77
C LEU A 92 -13.73 -3.88 6.04
N TYR A 93 -14.54 -4.22 5.05
CA TYR A 93 -15.99 -4.18 5.16
C TYR A 93 -16.53 -5.55 5.56
N LYS A 94 -16.35 -5.94 6.83
CA LYS A 94 -17.13 -7.04 7.39
C LYS A 94 -18.51 -6.51 7.78
N GLY A 95 -19.52 -6.99 7.06
CA GLY A 95 -20.92 -6.99 7.51
C GLY A 95 -21.04 -7.42 8.96
#